data_AF-A0A520DFA0-F1
#
_entry.id   AF-A0A520DFA0-F1
#
_cell.length_a   1.000
_cell.length_b   1.000
_cell.length_c   1.000
_cell.angle_alpha   90.00
_cell.angle_beta   90.00
_cell.angle_gamma   90.00
#
_symmetry.space_group_name_H-M   'P 1'
#
loop_
_entity.id
_entity.type
_entity.pdbx_description
1 polymer ?
#
loop_
_entity_poly.entity_id
_entity_poly.type
_entity_poly.pdbx_seq_one_letter_code
_entity_poly.pdbx_strand_id
1 'polypeptide(L)'
;MRSRKFLKAEQAALVWDAPGLLAGVDEAGRGPLAGPVVAAAVILDERRPIRGLADSKTLTALQRERLNERILERALCCSIAEASVEEIDTHNILQATMTAMRRAVEGLRLKPAKVLVDGNRLPSLDVLAEAVVRGDSRVKAISAASIIAKVHRDRLCQALHDEFPQYGFAGHKGYGTREHLEALLRHGACRHHRRTFSPVAAALARVAGQVASAHAPNPLHAFDLGFVDDEGVHVQVVVQS
;
A
#
# COMPACT_ATOMS: atom_id res chain seq x y z
N MET A 1 -16.60 -49.53 34.41
CA MET A 1 -17.26 -48.61 33.47
C MET A 1 -16.37 -48.42 32.24
N ARG A 2 -16.79 -48.90 31.06
CA ARG A 2 -16.03 -48.74 29.80
C ARG A 2 -16.26 -47.33 29.25
N SER A 3 -15.20 -46.54 29.18
CA SER A 3 -15.23 -45.18 28.60
C SER A 3 -15.57 -45.25 27.11
N ARG A 4 -16.74 -44.71 26.74
CA ARG A 4 -17.12 -44.46 25.34
C ARG A 4 -16.32 -43.25 24.85
N LYS A 5 -15.16 -43.49 24.23
CA LYS A 5 -14.55 -42.50 23.33
C LYS A 5 -15.48 -42.38 22.12
N PHE A 6 -16.29 -41.33 22.10
CA PHE A 6 -17.01 -40.93 20.89
C PHE A 6 -15.96 -40.60 19.82
N LEU A 7 -15.94 -41.38 18.74
CA LEU A 7 -15.25 -41.00 17.51
C LEU A 7 -15.88 -39.69 17.05
N LYS A 8 -15.08 -38.60 17.02
CA LYS A 8 -15.49 -37.38 16.31
C LYS A 8 -15.64 -37.79 14.86
N ALA A 9 -16.86 -37.81 14.34
CA ALA A 9 -17.07 -37.90 12.92
C ALA A 9 -16.43 -36.65 12.30
N GLU A 10 -15.31 -36.82 11.61
CA GLU A 10 -14.79 -35.79 10.72
C GLU A 10 -15.70 -35.77 9.49
N GLN A 11 -16.47 -34.70 9.35
CA GLN A 11 -17.20 -34.42 8.13
C GLN A 11 -16.16 -34.28 7.01
N ALA A 12 -16.12 -35.23 6.07
CA ALA A 12 -15.29 -35.09 4.89
C ALA A 12 -15.71 -33.82 4.15
N ALA A 13 -14.79 -32.86 4.02
CA ALA A 13 -15.02 -31.68 3.21
C ALA A 13 -15.11 -32.14 1.75
N LEU A 14 -16.28 -31.99 1.13
CA LEU A 14 -16.42 -32.18 -0.30
C LEU A 14 -15.58 -31.10 -0.99
N VAL A 15 -14.53 -31.54 -1.69
CA VAL A 15 -13.67 -30.66 -2.49
C VAL A 15 -14.42 -30.33 -3.77
N TRP A 16 -15.10 -29.18 -3.78
CA TRP A 16 -15.82 -28.65 -4.95
C TRP A 16 -14.89 -27.88 -5.91
N ASP A 17 -13.57 -28.03 -5.78
CA ASP A 17 -12.64 -27.28 -6.62
C ASP A 17 -12.72 -27.76 -8.07
N ALA A 18 -12.97 -26.81 -8.98
CA ALA A 18 -12.95 -27.08 -10.40
C ALA A 18 -11.51 -27.43 -10.84
N PRO A 19 -11.31 -28.47 -11.66
CA PRO A 19 -10.00 -28.76 -12.22
C PRO A 19 -9.52 -27.58 -13.07
N GLY A 20 -8.27 -27.16 -12.87
CA GLY A 20 -7.69 -26.07 -13.64
C GLY A 20 -6.53 -25.36 -12.92
N LEU A 21 -6.08 -24.27 -13.51
CA LEU A 21 -4.96 -23.49 -12.99
C LEU A 21 -5.35 -22.75 -11.70
N LEU A 22 -4.47 -22.78 -10.71
CA LEU A 22 -4.63 -22.05 -9.45
C LEU A 22 -3.65 -20.88 -9.39
N ALA A 23 -4.18 -19.67 -9.14
CA ALA A 23 -3.37 -18.49 -8.88
C ALA A 23 -3.32 -18.19 -7.38
N GLY A 24 -2.15 -17.80 -6.89
CA GLY A 24 -1.98 -17.18 -5.58
C GLY A 24 -1.78 -15.68 -5.72
N VAL A 25 -2.34 -14.90 -4.79
CA VAL A 25 -2.30 -13.43 -4.80
C VAL A 25 -1.92 -12.92 -3.42
N ASP A 26 -1.02 -11.94 -3.38
CA ASP A 26 -0.62 -11.23 -2.16
C ASP A 26 -0.17 -9.80 -2.49
N GLU A 27 -0.09 -8.95 -1.47
CA GLU A 27 0.32 -7.56 -1.55
C GLU A 27 1.56 -7.20 -0.71
N ALA A 28 2.22 -6.10 -1.10
CA ALA A 28 3.25 -5.45 -0.33
C ALA A 28 3.00 -3.94 -0.26
N GLY A 29 3.29 -3.34 0.90
CA GLY A 29 3.27 -1.89 1.06
C GLY A 29 1.94 -1.31 1.53
N ARG A 30 1.15 -2.01 2.35
CA ARG A 30 -0.04 -1.40 2.97
C ARG A 30 0.25 -0.38 4.06
N GLY A 31 1.20 -0.68 4.94
CA GLY A 31 1.56 0.16 6.09
C GLY A 31 2.45 1.39 5.86
N PRO A 32 3.31 1.47 4.82
CA PRO A 32 4.15 2.63 4.55
C PRO A 32 3.40 3.96 4.49
N LEU A 33 4.06 5.05 4.88
CA LEU A 33 3.60 6.42 4.69
C LEU A 33 3.82 6.92 3.26
N ALA A 34 4.63 6.22 2.46
CA ALA A 34 5.00 6.63 1.12
C ALA A 34 5.09 5.45 0.14
N GLY A 35 4.84 5.77 -1.13
CA GLY A 35 4.86 4.84 -2.27
C GLY A 35 3.53 4.10 -2.48
N PRO A 36 3.41 3.37 -3.59
CA PRO A 36 2.19 2.62 -3.93
C PRO A 36 2.01 1.40 -3.03
N VAL A 37 0.83 0.78 -3.13
CA VAL A 37 0.64 -0.63 -2.76
C VAL A 37 0.82 -1.47 -4.01
N VAL A 38 1.58 -2.56 -3.89
CA VAL A 38 1.90 -3.47 -5.00
C VAL A 38 1.24 -4.80 -4.71
N ALA A 39 0.58 -5.40 -5.68
CA ALA A 39 0.09 -6.77 -5.61
C ALA A 39 0.70 -7.60 -6.73
N ALA A 40 0.83 -8.90 -6.50
CA ALA A 40 1.22 -9.86 -7.52
C ALA A 40 0.26 -11.04 -7.56
N ALA A 41 0.10 -11.63 -8.73
CA ALA A 41 -0.62 -12.86 -8.95
C ALA A 41 0.31 -13.87 -9.63
N VAL A 42 0.34 -15.11 -9.13
CA VAL A 42 1.27 -16.15 -9.60
C VAL A 42 0.54 -17.47 -9.78
N ILE A 43 0.71 -18.08 -10.96
CA ILE A 43 0.33 -19.45 -11.27
C ILE A 43 1.62 -20.28 -11.37
N LEU A 44 1.81 -21.22 -10.44
CA LEU A 44 2.99 -22.08 -10.42
C LEU A 44 2.86 -23.24 -11.41
N ASP A 45 3.99 -23.71 -11.94
CA ASP A 45 4.06 -24.96 -12.70
C ASP A 45 4.32 -26.14 -11.74
N GLU A 46 3.36 -27.05 -11.64
CA GLU A 46 3.50 -28.27 -10.83
C GLU A 46 4.65 -29.17 -11.31
N ARG A 47 5.00 -29.10 -12.60
CA ARG A 47 6.10 -29.87 -13.20
C ARG A 47 7.47 -29.27 -12.90
N ARG A 48 7.52 -27.99 -12.48
CA ARG A 48 8.77 -27.26 -12.19
C ARG A 48 8.74 -26.68 -10.77
N PRO A 49 8.69 -27.53 -9.72
CA PRO A 49 8.53 -27.07 -8.35
C PRO A 49 9.68 -26.15 -7.89
N ILE A 50 9.32 -25.11 -7.16
CA ILE A 50 10.26 -24.14 -6.60
C ILE A 50 10.48 -24.46 -5.11
N ARG A 51 11.67 -24.96 -4.78
CA ARG A 51 12.09 -25.18 -3.39
C ARG A 51 12.43 -23.86 -2.69
N GLY A 52 12.04 -23.73 -1.43
CA GLY A 52 12.36 -22.59 -0.57
C GLY A 52 11.29 -21.50 -0.49
N LEU A 53 10.12 -21.72 -1.10
CA LEU A 53 8.95 -20.86 -0.89
C LEU A 53 8.51 -20.96 0.58
N ALA A 54 8.47 -19.83 1.26
CA ALA A 54 8.09 -19.64 2.65
C ALA A 54 7.48 -18.23 2.82
N ASP A 55 7.08 -17.86 4.04
CA ASP A 55 6.68 -16.49 4.34
C ASP A 55 7.84 -15.54 3.98
N SER A 56 7.57 -14.57 3.09
CA SER A 56 8.57 -13.63 2.57
C SER A 56 9.25 -12.79 3.66
N LYS A 57 8.60 -12.63 4.83
CA LYS A 57 9.15 -11.91 5.99
C LYS A 57 10.24 -12.69 6.70
N THR A 58 10.23 -14.02 6.59
CA THR A 58 11.27 -14.90 7.16
C THR A 58 12.52 -14.98 6.28
N LEU A 59 12.41 -14.56 5.02
CA LEU A 59 13.50 -14.58 4.05
C LEU A 59 14.33 -13.29 4.12
N THR A 60 15.65 -13.43 3.96
CA THR A 60 16.54 -12.28 3.74
C THR A 60 16.28 -11.64 2.37
N ALA A 61 16.69 -10.39 2.18
CA ALA A 61 16.56 -9.70 0.89
C ALA A 61 17.22 -10.48 -0.25
N LEU A 62 18.43 -11.01 -0.03
CA LEU A 62 19.16 -11.81 -1.02
C LEU A 62 18.43 -13.12 -1.37
N GLN A 63 17.83 -13.79 -0.38
CA GLN A 63 17.03 -14.99 -0.63
C GLN A 63 15.77 -14.66 -1.43
N ARG A 64 15.09 -13.55 -1.13
CA ARG A 64 13.92 -13.08 -1.89
C ARG A 64 14.27 -12.77 -3.34
N GLU A 65 15.38 -12.08 -3.61
CA GLU A 65 15.82 -11.79 -4.98
C GLU A 65 16.08 -13.08 -5.78
N ARG A 66 16.84 -14.03 -5.21
CA ARG A 66 17.08 -15.34 -5.84
C ARG A 66 15.80 -16.13 -6.09
N LEU A 67 14.85 -16.08 -5.15
CA LEU A 67 13.56 -16.75 -5.32
C LEU A 67 12.71 -16.04 -6.37
N ASN A 68 12.71 -14.71 -6.41
CA ASN A 68 12.00 -13.92 -7.42
C ASN A 68 12.46 -14.31 -8.84
N GLU A 69 13.77 -14.37 -9.09
CA GLU A 69 14.31 -14.84 -10.38
C GLU A 69 13.83 -16.25 -10.73
N ARG A 70 13.90 -17.18 -9.78
CA ARG A 70 13.43 -18.56 -9.97
C ARG A 70 11.93 -18.65 -10.20
N ILE A 71 11.12 -17.79 -9.57
CA ILE A 71 9.67 -17.74 -9.79
C ILE A 71 9.38 -17.24 -11.20
N LEU A 72 10.01 -16.14 -11.63
CA LEU A 72 9.84 -15.61 -12.98
C LEU A 72 10.27 -16.60 -14.07
N GLU A 73 11.29 -17.41 -13.81
CA GLU A 73 11.79 -18.44 -14.74
C GLU A 73 10.89 -19.70 -14.81
N ARG A 74 10.23 -20.06 -13.69
CA ARG A 74 9.60 -21.39 -13.52
C ARG A 74 8.08 -21.37 -13.40
N ALA A 75 7.48 -20.27 -12.98
CA ALA A 75 6.03 -20.14 -12.91
C ALA A 75 5.43 -20.21 -14.33
N LEU A 76 4.19 -20.69 -14.43
CA LEU A 76 3.46 -20.68 -15.70
C LEU A 76 3.08 -19.26 -16.11
N CYS A 77 2.68 -18.44 -15.13
CA CYS A 77 2.30 -17.06 -15.36
C CYS A 77 2.46 -16.24 -14.08
N CYS A 78 2.95 -15.01 -14.24
CA CYS A 78 3.02 -14.02 -13.18
C CYS A 78 2.46 -12.70 -13.71
N SER A 79 1.90 -11.89 -12.81
CA SER A 79 1.45 -10.54 -13.08
C SER A 79 1.68 -9.67 -11.85
N ILE A 80 2.03 -8.41 -12.06
CA ILE A 80 2.27 -7.41 -11.02
C ILE A 80 1.39 -6.22 -11.35
N ALA A 81 0.73 -5.67 -10.34
CA ALA A 81 -0.03 -4.44 -10.48
C ALA A 81 0.12 -3.56 -9.24
N GLU A 82 -0.14 -2.28 -9.43
CA GLU A 82 0.04 -1.27 -8.40
C GLU A 82 -1.27 -0.49 -8.23
N ALA A 83 -1.48 0.03 -7.03
CA ALA A 83 -2.37 1.16 -6.82
C ALA A 83 -1.55 2.34 -6.27
N SER A 84 -1.68 3.47 -6.96
CA SER A 84 -0.86 4.66 -6.75
C SER A 84 -1.16 5.35 -5.41
N VAL A 85 -0.34 6.33 -5.03
CA VAL A 85 -0.57 7.13 -3.83
C VAL A 85 -1.89 7.91 -3.94
N GLU A 86 -2.19 8.41 -5.14
CA GLU A 86 -3.43 9.12 -5.47
C GLU A 86 -4.65 8.21 -5.33
N GLU A 87 -4.56 6.96 -5.79
CA GLU A 87 -5.63 5.97 -5.62
C GLU A 87 -5.82 5.59 -4.14
N ILE A 88 -4.73 5.49 -3.37
CA ILE A 88 -4.79 5.24 -1.92
C ILE A 88 -5.49 6.40 -1.20
N ASP A 89 -5.13 7.64 -1.53
CA ASP A 89 -5.72 8.83 -0.92
C ASP A 89 -7.19 9.01 -1.34
N THR A 90 -7.56 8.62 -2.56
CA THR A 90 -8.94 8.73 -3.06
C THR A 90 -9.86 7.64 -2.51
N HIS A 91 -9.38 6.39 -2.45
CA HIS A 91 -10.23 5.23 -2.18
C HIS A 91 -10.00 4.56 -0.83
N ASN A 92 -9.06 5.05 -0.02
CA ASN A 92 -8.49 4.39 1.16
C ASN A 92 -7.62 3.16 0.83
N ILE A 93 -6.77 2.80 1.80
CA ILE A 93 -5.77 1.74 1.63
C ILE A 93 -6.37 0.35 1.38
N LEU A 94 -7.55 0.05 1.94
CA LEU A 94 -8.19 -1.25 1.74
C LEU A 94 -8.65 -1.38 0.29
N GLN A 95 -9.36 -0.40 -0.25
CA GLN A 95 -9.87 -0.46 -1.62
C GLN A 95 -8.75 -0.34 -2.66
N ALA A 96 -7.72 0.47 -2.39
CA ALA A 96 -6.53 0.51 -3.24
C ALA A 96 -5.82 -0.85 -3.29
N THR A 97 -5.72 -1.55 -2.16
CA THR A 97 -5.19 -2.93 -2.11
C THR A 97 -6.04 -3.88 -2.95
N MET A 98 -7.37 -3.86 -2.78
CA MET A 98 -8.28 -4.70 -3.57
C MET A 98 -8.18 -4.40 -5.07
N THR A 99 -7.99 -3.14 -5.43
CA THR A 99 -7.80 -2.71 -6.83
C THR A 99 -6.49 -3.25 -7.40
N ALA A 100 -5.38 -3.14 -6.67
CA ALA A 100 -4.10 -3.70 -7.08
C ALA A 100 -4.17 -5.22 -7.25
N MET A 101 -4.79 -5.94 -6.30
CA MET A 101 -4.98 -7.39 -6.40
C MET A 101 -5.84 -7.79 -7.61
N ARG A 102 -6.97 -7.09 -7.84
CA ARG A 102 -7.81 -7.33 -9.01
C ARG A 102 -7.03 -7.17 -10.30
N ARG A 103 -6.31 -6.05 -10.45
CA ARG A 103 -5.47 -5.76 -11.62
C ARG A 103 -4.37 -6.82 -11.80
N ALA A 104 -3.78 -7.30 -10.71
CA ALA A 104 -2.78 -8.36 -10.78
C ALA A 104 -3.38 -9.65 -11.35
N VAL A 105 -4.58 -10.05 -10.90
CA VAL A 105 -5.30 -11.22 -11.44
C VAL A 105 -5.71 -11.01 -12.91
N GLU A 106 -6.28 -9.86 -13.25
CA GLU A 106 -6.69 -9.51 -14.62
C GLU A 106 -5.50 -9.44 -15.59
N GLY A 107 -4.31 -9.10 -15.11
CA GLY A 107 -3.07 -9.07 -15.89
C GLY A 107 -2.45 -10.45 -16.15
N LEU A 108 -2.97 -11.53 -15.56
CA LEU A 108 -2.51 -12.88 -15.86
C LEU A 108 -2.89 -13.25 -17.31
N ARG A 109 -1.90 -13.63 -18.13
CA ARG A 109 -2.17 -14.12 -19.49
C ARG A 109 -2.91 -15.46 -19.53
N LEU A 110 -2.81 -16.26 -18.47
CA LEU A 110 -3.53 -17.52 -18.32
C LEU A 110 -4.67 -17.31 -17.32
N LYS A 111 -5.93 -17.53 -17.74
CA LYS A 111 -7.09 -17.40 -16.84
C LYS A 111 -7.06 -18.55 -15.81
N PRO A 112 -6.94 -18.26 -14.51
CA PRO A 112 -7.02 -19.29 -13.48
C PRO A 112 -8.46 -19.81 -13.35
N ALA A 113 -8.61 -21.07 -12.93
CA ALA A 113 -9.88 -21.63 -12.50
C ALA A 113 -10.24 -21.20 -11.07
N LYS A 114 -9.22 -21.00 -10.22
CA LYS A 114 -9.38 -20.54 -8.82
C LYS A 114 -8.26 -19.59 -8.42
N VAL A 115 -8.60 -18.57 -7.65
CA VAL A 115 -7.67 -17.61 -7.07
C VAL A 115 -7.67 -17.75 -5.54
N LEU A 116 -6.49 -17.93 -4.96
CA LEU A 116 -6.29 -17.87 -3.50
C LEU A 116 -5.63 -16.55 -3.15
N VAL A 117 -6.27 -15.75 -2.30
CA VAL A 117 -5.80 -14.40 -1.92
C VAL A 117 -5.35 -14.41 -0.47
N ASP A 118 -4.20 -13.83 -0.14
CA ASP A 118 -3.79 -13.67 1.25
C ASP A 118 -4.75 -12.76 2.03
N GLY A 119 -5.03 -13.13 3.28
CA GLY A 119 -5.84 -12.33 4.19
C GLY A 119 -7.28 -12.82 4.32
N ASN A 120 -8.20 -11.88 4.58
CA ASN A 120 -9.59 -12.17 4.95
C ASN A 120 -10.62 -11.41 4.10
N ARG A 121 -10.18 -10.79 3.00
CA ARG A 121 -11.02 -10.05 2.07
C ARG A 121 -10.68 -10.49 0.65
N LEU A 122 -11.67 -10.41 -0.23
CA LEU A 122 -11.51 -10.72 -1.63
C LEU A 122 -11.71 -9.46 -2.47
N PRO A 123 -10.88 -9.23 -3.49
CA PRO A 123 -11.21 -8.29 -4.55
C PRO A 123 -12.41 -8.83 -5.35
N SER A 124 -13.12 -7.94 -6.03
CA SER A 124 -14.15 -8.34 -7.00
C SER A 124 -13.44 -8.98 -8.21
N LEU A 125 -13.73 -10.26 -8.47
CA LEU A 125 -13.10 -11.06 -9.52
C LEU A 125 -14.18 -11.84 -10.30
N ASP A 126 -13.97 -12.00 -11.60
CA ASP A 126 -14.76 -12.88 -12.48
C ASP A 126 -14.23 -14.33 -12.50
N VAL A 127 -13.62 -14.74 -11.38
CA VAL A 127 -13.05 -16.08 -11.18
C VAL A 127 -13.37 -16.51 -9.77
N LEU A 128 -13.58 -17.83 -9.56
CA LEU A 128 -13.74 -18.38 -8.23
C LEU A 128 -12.56 -17.97 -7.34
N ALA A 129 -12.85 -17.39 -6.18
CA ALA A 129 -11.82 -16.88 -5.29
C ALA A 129 -12.07 -17.26 -3.83
N GLU A 130 -10.99 -17.47 -3.10
CA GLU A 130 -11.00 -17.80 -1.67
C GLU A 130 -9.93 -17.00 -0.94
N ALA A 131 -10.30 -16.37 0.19
CA ALA A 131 -9.37 -15.67 1.05
C ALA A 131 -8.76 -16.65 2.05
N VAL A 132 -7.43 -16.67 2.13
CA VAL A 132 -6.67 -17.56 3.00
C VAL A 132 -5.91 -16.73 4.02
N VAL A 133 -6.33 -16.82 5.29
CA VAL A 133 -5.63 -16.16 6.38
C VAL A 133 -4.24 -16.79 6.55
N ARG A 134 -3.20 -15.95 6.48
CA ARG A 134 -1.78 -16.36 6.48
C ARG A 134 -1.46 -17.32 5.33
N GLY A 135 -2.03 -17.04 4.17
CA GLY A 135 -1.86 -17.79 2.95
C GLY A 135 -0.40 -17.81 2.48
N ASP A 136 0.36 -16.75 2.74
CA ASP A 136 1.80 -16.65 2.46
C ASP A 136 2.62 -17.81 3.09
N SER A 137 2.22 -18.29 4.27
CA SER A 137 2.85 -19.41 4.97
C SER A 137 2.27 -20.79 4.62
N ARG A 138 1.10 -20.84 3.98
CA ARG A 138 0.30 -22.08 3.81
C ARG A 138 0.16 -22.52 2.35
N VAL A 139 0.21 -21.58 1.41
CA VAL A 139 -0.07 -21.78 0.00
C VAL A 139 1.13 -21.30 -0.81
N LYS A 140 1.77 -22.22 -1.55
CA LYS A 140 2.99 -21.93 -2.32
C LYS A 140 2.80 -20.81 -3.35
N ALA A 141 1.64 -20.75 -4.01
CA ALA A 141 1.35 -19.70 -4.98
C ALA A 141 1.24 -18.31 -4.32
N ILE A 142 0.61 -18.23 -3.14
CA ILE A 142 0.54 -16.98 -2.36
C ILE A 142 1.94 -16.59 -1.86
N SER A 143 2.72 -17.56 -1.35
CA SER A 143 4.12 -17.34 -0.97
C SER A 143 4.93 -16.74 -2.14
N ALA A 144 4.79 -17.30 -3.35
CA ALA A 144 5.46 -16.78 -4.54
C ALA A 144 5.00 -15.36 -4.90
N ALA A 145 3.69 -15.08 -4.84
CA ALA A 145 3.14 -13.74 -5.05
C ALA A 145 3.70 -12.73 -4.03
N SER A 146 3.76 -13.09 -2.76
CA SER A 146 4.30 -12.25 -1.68
C SER A 146 5.76 -11.84 -1.95
N ILE A 147 6.57 -12.77 -2.45
CA ILE A 147 7.97 -12.54 -2.80
C ILE A 147 8.07 -11.57 -3.97
N ILE A 148 7.32 -11.79 -5.06
CA ILE A 148 7.33 -10.89 -6.23
C ILE A 148 6.88 -9.49 -5.81
N ALA A 149 5.74 -9.37 -5.11
CA ALA A 149 5.21 -8.09 -4.67
C ALA A 149 6.23 -7.35 -3.79
N LYS A 150 6.86 -8.05 -2.84
CA LYS A 150 7.85 -7.47 -1.93
C LYS A 150 9.11 -7.01 -2.66
N VAL A 151 9.67 -7.83 -3.55
CA VAL A 151 10.87 -7.50 -4.32
C VAL A 151 10.61 -6.31 -5.23
N HIS A 152 9.50 -6.31 -5.98
CA HIS A 152 9.11 -5.19 -6.83
C HIS A 152 8.96 -3.90 -6.03
N ARG A 153 8.23 -3.97 -4.91
CA ARG A 153 8.00 -2.83 -4.03
C ARG A 153 9.29 -2.29 -3.39
N ASP A 154 10.25 -3.15 -3.06
CA ASP A 154 11.54 -2.74 -2.50
C ASP A 154 12.41 -2.02 -3.54
N ARG A 155 12.33 -2.43 -4.82
CA ARG A 155 12.97 -1.75 -5.96
C ARG A 155 12.36 -0.37 -6.21
N LEU A 156 11.02 -0.26 -6.16
CA LEU A 156 10.36 1.05 -6.23
C LEU A 156 10.84 1.99 -5.14
N CYS A 157 11.03 1.51 -3.92
CA CYS A 157 11.58 2.34 -2.84
C CYS A 157 13.05 2.70 -3.00
N GLN A 158 13.83 1.91 -3.73
CA GLN A 158 15.16 2.33 -4.13
C GLN A 158 15.08 3.49 -5.12
N ALA A 159 14.26 3.37 -6.17
CA ALA A 159 14.07 4.45 -7.14
C ALA A 159 13.55 5.75 -6.48
N LEU A 160 12.62 5.63 -5.52
CA LEU A 160 12.16 6.77 -4.72
C LEU A 160 13.28 7.40 -3.89
N HIS A 161 14.22 6.60 -3.38
CA HIS A 161 15.36 7.12 -2.64
C HIS A 161 16.34 7.84 -3.55
N ASP A 162 16.58 7.31 -4.75
CA ASP A 162 17.45 7.93 -5.72
C ASP A 162 16.91 9.32 -6.14
N GLU A 163 15.58 9.46 -6.22
CA GLU A 163 14.94 10.74 -6.49
C GLU A 163 14.81 11.66 -5.26
N PHE A 164 14.49 11.11 -4.08
CA PHE A 164 14.32 11.85 -2.84
C PHE A 164 15.21 11.29 -1.72
N PRO A 165 16.54 11.50 -1.81
CA PRO A 165 17.50 10.87 -0.91
C PRO A 165 17.31 11.30 0.56
N GLN A 166 16.81 12.52 0.80
CA GLN A 166 16.60 13.08 2.13
C GLN A 166 15.62 12.29 3.01
N TYR A 167 14.74 11.48 2.43
CA TYR A 167 13.78 10.69 3.21
C TYR A 167 14.30 9.33 3.64
N GLY A 168 15.31 8.75 2.97
CA GLY A 168 15.85 7.43 3.35
C GLY A 168 15.04 6.21 2.88
N PHE A 169 14.20 6.34 1.84
CA PHE A 169 13.27 5.29 1.38
C PHE A 169 13.92 3.93 1.09
N ALA A 170 15.20 3.88 0.72
CA ALA A 170 15.94 2.65 0.47
C ALA A 170 16.09 1.79 1.74
N GLY A 171 16.19 2.40 2.93
CA GLY A 171 16.35 1.68 4.20
C GLY A 171 15.01 1.24 4.77
N HIS A 172 14.21 2.20 5.24
CA HIS A 172 12.96 1.93 5.94
C HIS A 172 11.77 1.66 5.00
N LYS A 173 11.98 1.65 3.67
CA LYS A 173 10.96 1.25 2.70
C LYS A 173 9.66 2.05 2.85
N GLY A 174 9.76 3.36 3.13
CA GLY A 174 8.60 4.23 3.32
C GLY A 174 7.77 4.01 4.60
N TYR A 175 8.11 3.01 5.44
CA TYR A 175 7.48 2.87 6.76
C TYR A 175 7.80 4.07 7.66
N GLY A 176 6.91 4.39 8.58
CA GLY A 176 7.05 5.51 9.52
C GLY A 176 8.05 5.22 10.64
N THR A 177 9.31 4.96 10.29
CA THR A 177 10.39 4.88 11.27
C THR A 177 10.70 6.27 11.83
N ARG A 178 11.42 6.33 12.95
CA ARG A 178 11.86 7.61 13.52
C ARG A 178 12.57 8.49 12.49
N GLU A 179 13.49 7.90 11.73
CA GLU A 179 14.24 8.58 10.66
C GLU A 179 13.31 9.19 9.61
N HIS A 180 12.29 8.44 9.17
CA HIS A 180 11.34 8.91 8.16
C HIS A 180 10.45 10.04 8.71
N LEU A 181 9.99 9.93 9.96
CA LEU A 181 9.19 10.98 10.61
C LEU A 181 10.01 12.27 10.80
N GLU A 182 11.28 12.15 11.20
CA GLU A 182 12.20 13.30 11.30
C GLU A 182 12.48 13.94 9.94
N ALA A 183 12.67 13.15 8.88
CA ALA A 183 12.81 13.67 7.53
C ALA A 183 11.53 14.38 7.04
N LEU A 184 10.36 13.79 7.33
CA LEU A 184 9.05 14.38 7.00
C LEU A 184 8.83 15.72 7.72
N LEU A 185 9.24 15.83 8.99
CA LEU A 185 9.17 17.09 9.74
C LEU A 185 10.12 18.16 9.22
N ARG A 186 11.33 17.78 8.79
CA ARG A 186 12.35 18.70 8.29
C ARG A 186 12.10 19.18 6.86
N HIS A 187 11.65 18.29 5.99
CA HIS A 187 11.56 18.54 4.55
C HIS A 187 10.12 18.67 4.03
N GLY A 188 9.12 18.42 4.88
CA GLY A 188 7.72 18.32 4.46
C GLY A 188 7.43 17.04 3.68
N ALA A 189 6.17 16.85 3.28
CA ALA A 189 5.74 15.71 2.48
C ALA A 189 6.05 15.93 0.99
N CYS A 190 6.56 14.91 0.32
CA CYS A 190 6.73 14.88 -1.13
C CYS A 190 5.49 14.27 -1.82
N ARG A 191 5.48 14.27 -3.16
CA ARG A 191 4.36 13.72 -3.95
C ARG A 191 4.11 12.22 -3.74
N HIS A 192 5.08 11.47 -3.25
CA HIS A 192 4.94 10.04 -2.97
C HIS A 192 4.43 9.73 -1.57
N HIS A 193 4.21 10.72 -0.70
CA HIS A 193 3.61 10.52 0.61
C HIS A 193 2.09 10.43 0.52
N ARG A 194 1.50 9.47 1.24
CA ARG A 194 0.06 9.24 1.33
C ARG A 194 -0.56 10.28 2.25
N ARG A 195 -1.20 11.29 1.67
CA ARG A 195 -1.63 12.50 2.36
C ARG A 195 -2.68 12.22 3.42
N THR A 196 -3.46 11.17 3.24
CA THR A 196 -4.51 10.73 4.17
C THR A 196 -3.98 9.99 5.40
N PHE A 197 -2.69 9.61 5.43
CA PHE A 197 -2.11 8.92 6.57
C PHE A 197 -1.73 9.93 7.66
N SER A 198 -2.14 9.67 8.90
CA SER A 198 -2.10 10.64 10.00
C SER A 198 -0.76 11.40 10.16
N PRO A 199 0.43 10.75 10.15
CA PRO A 199 1.69 11.49 10.25
C PRO A 199 1.95 12.46 9.09
N VAL A 200 1.53 12.09 7.88
CA VAL A 200 1.68 12.91 6.66
C VAL A 200 0.70 14.07 6.68
N ALA A 201 -0.57 13.80 7.01
CA ALA A 201 -1.61 14.82 7.14
C ALA A 201 -1.19 15.91 8.15
N ALA A 202 -0.64 15.50 9.30
CA ALA A 202 -0.14 16.41 10.32
C ALA A 202 1.03 17.28 9.82
N ALA A 203 1.98 16.69 9.10
CA ALA A 203 3.10 17.43 8.51
C ALA A 203 2.64 18.46 7.47
N LEU A 204 1.67 18.11 6.63
CA LEU A 204 1.08 19.02 5.64
C LEU A 204 0.33 20.19 6.29
N ALA A 205 -0.45 19.93 7.33
CA ALA A 205 -1.19 20.97 8.06
C ALA A 205 -0.25 21.99 8.73
N ARG A 206 0.89 21.52 9.27
CA ARG A 206 1.91 22.41 9.85
C ARG A 206 2.49 23.38 8.82
N VAL A 207 2.82 22.89 7.62
CA VAL A 207 3.35 23.74 6.54
C VAL A 207 2.30 24.79 6.13
N ALA A 208 1.04 24.38 5.99
CA ALA A 208 -0.05 25.31 5.66
C ALA A 208 -0.22 26.42 6.72
N GLY A 209 -0.16 26.07 8.00
CA GLY A 209 -0.23 27.03 9.11
C GLY A 209 0.96 28.00 9.16
N GLN A 210 2.17 27.54 8.83
CA GLN A 210 3.36 28.40 8.75
C GLN A 210 3.29 29.38 7.58
N VAL A 211 2.81 28.95 6.41
CA VAL A 211 2.63 29.83 5.25
C VAL A 211 1.56 30.90 5.54
N ALA A 212 0.45 30.51 6.17
CA ALA A 212 -0.60 31.45 6.57
C ALA A 212 -0.11 32.49 7.60
N SER A 213 0.71 32.07 8.58
CA SER A 213 1.30 32.98 9.57
C SER A 213 2.37 33.92 8.98
N ALA A 214 3.10 33.50 7.95
CA ALA A 214 4.12 34.32 7.30
C ALA A 214 3.54 35.36 6.33
N HIS A 215 2.31 35.15 5.84
CA HIS A 215 1.59 36.06 4.93
C HIS A 215 0.52 36.92 5.65
N ALA A 216 0.46 36.87 6.98
CA ALA A 216 -0.38 37.81 7.73
C ALA A 216 0.17 39.24 7.52
N PRO A 217 -0.65 40.20 7.07
CA PRO A 217 -0.21 41.57 6.88
C PRO A 217 0.32 42.12 8.21
N ASN A 218 1.53 42.66 8.19
CA ASN A 218 2.16 43.27 9.35
C ASN A 218 1.30 44.47 9.78
N PRO A 219 0.71 44.50 11.00
CA PRO A 219 -0.18 45.59 11.41
C PRO A 219 0.53 46.93 11.69
N LEU A 220 1.83 47.05 11.36
CA LEU A 220 2.67 48.22 11.67
C LEU A 220 2.96 49.16 10.50
N HIS A 221 2.21 49.08 9.40
CA HIS A 221 2.13 50.19 8.45
C HIS A 221 0.68 50.59 8.23
N ALA A 222 0.04 51.09 9.29
CA ALA A 222 -0.97 52.12 9.11
C ALA A 222 -0.24 53.35 8.52
N PHE A 223 -0.19 53.43 7.19
CA PHE A 223 0.08 54.70 6.54
C PHE A 223 -1.12 55.58 6.84
N ASP A 224 -0.88 56.55 7.72
CA ASP A 224 -1.74 57.70 7.95
C ASP A 224 -1.76 58.53 6.66
N LEU A 225 -2.63 58.15 5.72
CA LEU A 225 -3.00 59.01 4.59
C LEU A 225 -4.04 59.98 5.12
N GLY A 226 -3.54 61.10 5.66
CA GLY A 226 -4.34 62.30 5.85
C GLY A 226 -4.94 62.73 4.52
N PHE A 227 -6.21 62.37 4.30
CA PHE A 227 -7.06 63.01 3.31
C PHE A 227 -7.60 64.30 3.95
N VAL A 228 -7.14 65.44 3.43
CA VAL A 228 -7.82 66.72 3.60
C VAL A 228 -8.83 66.79 2.46
N ASP A 229 -10.10 66.56 2.76
CA ASP A 229 -11.20 66.90 1.88
C ASP A 229 -11.94 68.11 2.48
N ASP A 230 -11.88 69.22 1.74
CA ASP A 230 -12.78 70.37 1.88
C ASP A 230 -14.19 69.87 1.49
N GLU A 231 -15.04 69.59 2.49
CA GLU A 231 -16.51 69.69 2.50
C GLU A 231 -17.04 68.87 3.69
N GLY A 232 -17.35 69.56 4.78
CA GLY A 232 -17.75 68.94 6.05
C GLY A 232 -19.08 68.20 5.96
N VAL A 233 -19.04 66.86 6.00
CA VAL A 233 -20.17 66.02 6.41
C VAL A 233 -19.64 64.83 7.24
N HIS A 234 -19.93 64.83 8.54
CA HIS A 234 -19.70 63.69 9.42
C HIS A 234 -20.73 62.59 9.17
N VAL A 235 -20.31 61.41 8.73
CA VAL A 235 -21.13 60.18 8.79
C VAL A 235 -20.61 59.29 9.91
N GLN A 236 -21.41 59.14 10.94
CA GLN A 236 -21.17 58.28 12.10
C GLN A 236 -21.57 56.84 11.73
N VAL A 237 -20.59 55.95 11.51
CA VAL A 237 -20.85 54.51 11.34
C VAL A 237 -20.78 53.85 12.71
N VAL A 238 -21.94 53.48 13.25
CA VAL A 238 -22.08 52.66 14.46
C VAL A 238 -21.81 51.20 14.08
N VAL A 239 -20.75 50.60 14.60
CA VAL A 239 -20.55 49.16 14.56
C VAL A 239 -21.17 48.59 15.84
N GLN A 240 -22.32 47.92 15.70
CA GLN A 240 -22.90 47.13 16.78
C GLN A 240 -22.16 45.79 16.87
N SER A 241 -21.75 45.47 18.10
CA SER A 241 -21.19 44.21 18.59
C SER A 241 -22.17 43.05 18.53
#